data_AF-A0A7C4CDI4-F1
#
_entry.id   AF-A0A7C4CDI4-F1
#
_cell.length_a   1.000
_cell.length_b   1.000
_cell.length_c   1.000
_cell.angle_alpha   90.00
_cell.angle_beta   90.00
_cell.angle_gamma   90.00
#
_symmetry.space_group_name_H-M   'P 1'
#
loop_
_entity.id
_entity.type
_entity.pdbx_description
1 polymer ?
#
loop_
_entity_poly.entity_id
_entity_poly.type
_entity_poly.pdbx_seq_one_letter_code
_entity_poly.pdbx_strand_id
1 'polypeptide(L)'
;METIEVSAGEEIFKAGEVGKYIYVIKSGKVKISVGLYDFFITAQEPVAFGLEVLLDKPYTETCRAVEETKLIKCEKQEFLDMYAKTEVGKNSLVEFMRRTARALGWI
;
A
#
# COMPACT_ATOMS: atom_id res chain seq x y z
N MET A 1 -7.69 -12.85 4.86
CA MET A 1 -7.93 -11.53 4.28
C MET A 1 -9.20 -11.01 4.91
N GLU A 2 -9.17 -9.80 5.44
CA GLU A 2 -10.34 -9.13 6.00
C GLU A 2 -10.58 -7.78 5.32
N THR A 3 -11.85 -7.36 5.21
CA THR A 3 -12.16 -5.99 4.79
C THR A 3 -12.21 -5.11 6.03
N ILE A 4 -11.45 -4.02 6.03
CA ILE A 4 -11.50 -2.99 7.07
C ILE A 4 -12.01 -1.67 6.49
N GLU A 5 -12.61 -0.85 7.34
CA GLU A 5 -13.03 0.51 7.02
C GLU A 5 -12.13 1.48 7.80
N VAL A 6 -11.71 2.56 7.13
CA VAL A 6 -10.74 3.51 7.63
C VAL A 6 -11.28 4.91 7.37
N SER A 7 -11.36 5.72 8.42
CA SER A 7 -11.95 7.05 8.32
C SER A 7 -11.06 8.05 7.60
N ALA A 8 -11.65 9.11 7.06
CA ALA A 8 -10.90 10.19 6.42
C ALA A 8 -9.85 10.77 7.37
N GLY A 9 -8.58 10.80 6.93
CA GLY A 9 -7.47 11.26 7.75
C GLY A 9 -7.01 10.25 8.80
N GLU A 10 -7.43 8.99 8.78
CA GLU A 10 -6.84 7.97 9.66
C GLU A 10 -5.55 7.42 9.05
N GLU A 11 -4.52 7.23 9.89
CA GLU A 11 -3.23 6.65 9.48
C GLU A 11 -3.36 5.12 9.48
N ILE A 12 -3.04 4.51 8.34
CA ILE A 12 -3.14 3.06 8.14
C ILE A 12 -1.86 2.38 8.61
N PHE A 13 -0.71 3.01 8.36
CA PHE A 13 0.59 2.68 8.93
C PHE A 13 1.58 3.83 8.71
N LYS A 14 2.69 3.79 9.45
CA LYS A 14 3.75 4.80 9.37
C LYS A 14 5.11 4.22 8.99
N ALA A 15 5.89 5.02 8.28
CA ALA A 15 7.27 4.68 7.95
C ALA A 15 8.09 4.42 9.23
N GLY A 16 8.87 3.34 9.22
CA GLY A 16 9.66 2.85 10.36
C GLY A 16 8.91 1.90 11.29
N GLU A 17 7.58 1.77 11.18
CA GLU A 17 6.84 0.77 11.95
C GLU A 17 7.11 -0.64 11.42
N VAL A 18 7.15 -1.62 12.34
CA VAL A 18 7.28 -3.03 11.98
C VAL A 18 6.01 -3.44 11.23
N GLY A 19 6.16 -3.64 9.92
CA GLY A 19 5.05 -3.98 9.03
C GLY A 19 4.50 -5.36 9.33
N LYS A 20 3.17 -5.46 9.41
CA LYS A 20 2.46 -6.72 9.66
C LYS A 20 1.54 -7.13 8.52
N TYR A 21 1.01 -6.15 7.79
CA TYR A 21 -0.02 -6.38 6.80
C TYR A 21 0.25 -5.64 5.50
N ILE A 22 -0.26 -6.21 4.42
CA ILE A 22 -0.30 -5.62 3.09
C ILE A 22 -1.75 -5.23 2.81
N TYR A 23 -1.96 -4.10 2.16
CA TYR A 23 -3.28 -3.53 1.97
C TYR A 23 -3.58 -3.36 0.49
N VAL A 24 -4.82 -3.64 0.09
CA VAL A 24 -5.34 -3.37 -1.26
C VAL A 24 -6.57 -2.51 -1.13
N ILE A 25 -6.67 -1.46 -1.94
CA ILE A 25 -7.84 -0.58 -1.90
C ILE A 25 -9.04 -1.22 -2.60
N LYS A 26 -10.19 -1.24 -1.91
CA LYS A 26 -11.47 -1.72 -2.44
C LYS A 26 -12.37 -0.58 -2.87
N SER A 27 -12.37 0.52 -2.11
CA SER A 27 -13.05 1.78 -2.43
C SER A 27 -12.42 2.91 -1.63
N GLY A 28 -12.56 4.15 -2.11
CA GLY A 28 -12.01 5.34 -1.47
C GLY A 28 -10.67 5.77 -2.06
N LYS A 29 -9.88 6.49 -1.26
CA LYS A 29 -8.60 7.07 -1.65
C LYS A 29 -7.62 7.12 -0.50
N VAL A 30 -6.38 6.71 -0.75
CA VAL A 30 -5.27 6.82 0.20
C VAL A 30 -4.16 7.70 -0.34
N LYS A 31 -3.41 8.30 0.58
CA LYS A 31 -2.16 9.02 0.32
C LYS A 31 -0.99 8.21 0.87
N ILE A 32 -0.01 7.94 0.01
CA ILE A 32 1.27 7.33 0.36
C ILE A 32 2.33 8.43 0.35
N SER A 33 3.01 8.63 1.47
CA SER A 33 4.09 9.59 1.62
C SER A 33 5.43 8.86 1.71
N VAL A 34 6.37 9.23 0.83
CA VAL A 34 7.73 8.69 0.76
C VAL A 34 8.71 9.85 0.73
N GLY A 35 9.39 10.10 1.85
CA GLY A 35 10.24 11.29 2.00
C GLY A 35 9.42 12.58 1.83
N LEU A 36 9.76 13.38 0.82
CA LEU A 36 9.08 14.65 0.49
C LEU A 36 7.96 14.51 -0.56
N TYR A 37 7.70 13.28 -1.04
CA TYR A 37 6.77 13.03 -2.13
C TYR A 37 5.49 12.37 -1.64
N ASP A 38 4.35 12.86 -2.14
CA ASP A 38 3.03 12.31 -1.91
C ASP A 38 2.48 11.65 -3.20
N PHE A 39 1.90 10.47 -3.05
CA PHE A 39 1.27 9.69 -4.10
C PHE A 39 -0.17 9.35 -3.68
N PHE A 40 -1.10 9.31 -4.63
CA PHE A 40 -2.49 9.03 -4.35
C PHE A 40 -2.93 7.77 -5.08
N ILE A 41 -3.52 6.83 -4.33
CA ILE A 41 -4.01 5.56 -4.85
C ILE A 41 -5.53 5.53 -4.69
N THR A 42 -6.24 5.06 -5.73
CA THR A 42 -7.69 4.92 -5.76
C THR A 42 -8.09 3.52 -6.20
N ALA A 43 -9.34 3.13 -5.96
CA ALA A 43 -9.86 1.82 -6.37
C ALA A 43 -9.99 1.61 -7.89
N GLN A 44 -9.84 2.65 -8.71
CA GLN A 44 -9.88 2.52 -10.18
C GLN A 44 -8.66 1.78 -10.72
N GLU A 45 -7.51 1.94 -10.05
CA GLU A 45 -6.24 1.30 -10.37
C GLU A 45 -5.71 0.62 -9.10
N PRO A 46 -6.34 -0.50 -8.67
CA PRO A 46 -6.03 -1.09 -7.39
C PRO A 46 -4.61 -1.69 -7.41
N VAL A 47 -3.73 -1.05 -6.66
CA VAL A 47 -2.40 -1.54 -6.31
C VAL A 47 -2.34 -1.74 -4.80
N ALA A 48 -1.51 -2.68 -4.40
CA ALA A 48 -1.21 -2.97 -3.02
C ALA A 48 -0.07 -2.08 -2.50
N PHE A 49 -0.11 -1.82 -1.20
CA PHE A 49 0.87 -1.01 -0.49
C PHE A 49 1.23 -1.66 0.86
N GLY A 50 2.39 -1.29 1.40
CA GLY A 50 3.01 -2.01 2.52
C GLY A 50 3.72 -3.30 2.09
N LEU A 51 4.25 -3.36 0.87
CA LEU A 51 4.88 -4.55 0.30
C LEU A 51 6.17 -4.97 1.01
N GLU A 52 6.75 -4.10 1.84
CA GLU A 52 7.93 -4.36 2.67
C GLU A 52 7.73 -5.53 3.63
N VAL A 53 6.47 -5.83 3.99
CA VAL A 53 6.08 -7.00 4.77
C VAL A 53 6.50 -8.30 4.09
N LEU A 54 6.58 -8.34 2.75
CA LEU A 54 7.08 -9.52 2.02
C LEU A 54 8.55 -9.82 2.35
N LEU A 55 9.32 -8.81 2.73
CA LEU A 55 10.75 -8.89 3.04
C LEU A 55 11.03 -8.88 4.54
N ASP A 56 10.00 -8.95 5.38
CA ASP A 56 10.10 -8.84 6.84
C ASP A 56 10.83 -7.54 7.26
N LYS A 57 10.55 -6.45 6.55
CA LYS A 57 11.11 -5.12 6.80
C LYS A 57 10.05 -4.15 7.34
N PRO A 58 10.47 -3.12 8.10
CA PRO A 58 9.60 -1.99 8.44
C PRO A 58 9.06 -1.31 7.18
N TYR A 59 7.93 -0.62 7.31
CA TYR A 59 7.41 0.21 6.22
C TYR A 59 8.40 1.33 5.87
N THR A 60 8.59 1.58 4.58
CA THR A 60 9.38 2.72 4.08
C THR A 60 8.51 3.92 3.73
N GLU A 61 7.20 3.70 3.65
CA GLU A 61 6.20 4.69 3.29
C GLU A 61 5.25 4.93 4.48
N THR A 62 4.59 6.10 4.53
CA THR A 62 3.47 6.36 5.45
C THR A 62 2.18 6.37 4.64
N CYS A 63 1.15 5.67 5.11
CA CYS A 63 -0.13 5.57 4.41
C CYS A 63 -1.26 6.15 5.26
N ARG A 64 -2.07 7.03 4.66
CA ARG A 64 -3.22 7.66 5.32
C ARG A 64 -4.44 7.68 4.41
N ALA A 65 -5.61 7.42 4.96
CA ALA A 65 -6.87 7.61 4.23
C ALA A 65 -7.11 9.09 3.97
N VAL A 66 -7.54 9.43 2.75
CA VAL A 66 -7.90 10.80 2.35
C VAL A 66 -9.40 11.04 2.51
N GLU A 67 -10.18 9.97 2.36
CA GLU A 67 -11.63 9.91 2.52
C GLU A 67 -12.00 8.56 3.15
N GLU A 68 -13.28 8.35 3.46
CA GLU A 68 -13.78 7.04 3.91
C GLU A 68 -13.36 5.93 2.95
N THR A 69 -12.52 5.01 3.44
CA THR A 69 -11.79 4.07 2.59
C THR A 69 -11.99 2.65 3.09
N LYS A 70 -12.26 1.72 2.16
CA LYS A 70 -12.33 0.29 2.45
C LYS A 70 -11.09 -0.38 1.90
N LEU A 71 -10.40 -1.13 2.75
CA LEU A 71 -9.18 -1.86 2.40
C LEU A 71 -9.38 -3.35 2.61
N ILE A 72 -8.77 -4.15 1.74
CA ILE A 72 -8.50 -5.56 2.02
C ILE A 72 -7.16 -5.60 2.74
N LYS A 73 -7.17 -6.06 3.98
CA LYS A 73 -5.99 -6.28 4.81
C LYS A 73 -5.57 -7.75 4.67
N CYS A 74 -4.34 -7.96 4.23
CA CYS A 74 -3.77 -9.26 3.92
C CYS A 74 -2.54 -9.52 4.81
N GLU A 75 -2.41 -10.74 5.29
CA GLU A 75 -1.12 -11.24 5.76
C GLU A 75 -0.18 -11.55 4.58
N LYS A 76 1.11 -11.72 4.88
CA LYS A 76 2.16 -12.02 3.89
C LYS A 76 1.77 -13.18 2.97
N GLN A 77 1.37 -14.32 3.54
CA GLN A 77 1.05 -15.51 2.75
C GLN A 77 -0.22 -15.31 1.90
N GLU A 78 -1.22 -14.63 2.45
CA GLU A 78 -2.47 -14.35 1.74
C GLU A 78 -2.23 -13.45 0.53
N PHE A 79 -1.37 -12.45 0.68
CA PHE A 79 -0.97 -11.60 -0.44
C PHE A 79 -0.20 -12.37 -1.51
N LEU A 80 0.73 -13.25 -1.13
CA LEU A 80 1.48 -14.08 -2.09
C LEU A 80 0.54 -14.97 -2.92
N ASP A 81 -0.47 -15.55 -2.29
CA ASP A 81 -1.47 -16.37 -2.96
C ASP A 81 -2.31 -15.53 -3.97
N MET A 82 -2.60 -14.27 -3.63
CA MET A 82 -3.27 -13.32 -4.53
C MET A 82 -2.35 -12.86 -5.67
N TYR A 83 -1.08 -12.61 -5.37
CA TYR A 83 -0.08 -12.12 -6.31
C TYR A 83 0.11 -13.09 -7.47
N ALA A 84 0.17 -14.40 -7.17
CA ALA A 84 0.34 -15.43 -8.19
C ALA A 84 -0.86 -15.53 -9.17
N LYS A 85 -2.03 -15.01 -8.79
CA LYS A 85 -3.30 -15.23 -9.49
C LYS A 85 -3.87 -13.98 -10.17
N THR A 86 -3.32 -12.80 -9.91
CA THR A 86 -3.94 -11.53 -10.29
C THR A 86 -2.93 -10.51 -10.82
N GLU A 87 -3.37 -9.63 -11.71
CA GLU A 87 -2.55 -8.50 -12.20
C GLU A 87 -2.34 -7.43 -11.13
N VAL A 88 -3.23 -7.36 -10.12
CA VAL A 88 -3.09 -6.46 -8.97
C VAL A 88 -1.73 -6.65 -8.31
N GLY A 89 -1.34 -7.90 -8.03
CA GLY A 89 -0.04 -8.18 -7.41
C GLY A 89 1.13 -7.63 -8.22
N LYS A 90 1.17 -7.93 -9.52
CA LYS A 90 2.26 -7.48 -10.43
C LYS A 90 2.33 -5.96 -10.54
N ASN A 91 1.18 -5.31 -10.74
CA ASN A 91 1.09 -3.85 -10.83
C ASN A 91 1.52 -3.17 -9.51
N SER A 92 1.28 -3.82 -8.37
CA SER A 92 1.71 -3.32 -7.07
C SER A 92 3.23 -3.20 -6.96
N LEU A 93 3.96 -4.21 -7.43
CA LEU A 93 5.43 -4.18 -7.40
C LEU A 93 5.98 -3.09 -8.32
N VAL A 94 5.41 -2.95 -9.51
CA VAL A 94 5.79 -1.89 -10.47
C VAL A 94 5.58 -0.51 -9.86
N GLU A 95 4.40 -0.27 -9.27
CA GLU A 95 4.06 1.04 -8.72
C GLU A 95 4.89 1.36 -7.46
N PHE A 96 5.16 0.37 -6.60
CA PHE A 96 6.08 0.52 -5.47
C PHE A 96 7.49 0.95 -5.93
N MET A 97 8.03 0.28 -6.96
CA MET A 97 9.34 0.62 -7.52
C MET A 97 9.34 2.02 -8.14
N ARG A 98 8.26 2.41 -8.82
CA ARG A 98 8.11 3.76 -9.39
C ARG A 98 8.11 4.84 -8.29
N ARG A 99 7.33 4.65 -7.22
CA ARG A 99 7.30 5.59 -6.08
C ARG A 99 8.68 5.74 -5.45
N THR A 100 9.36 4.63 -5.22
CA THR A 100 10.72 4.60 -4.66
C THR A 100 11.71 5.31 -5.58
N ALA A 101 11.73 4.98 -6.87
CA ALA A 101 12.65 5.59 -7.84
C ALA A 101 12.47 7.11 -7.92
N ARG A 102 11.22 7.59 -7.93
CA ARG A 102 10.92 9.01 -7.91
C ARG A 102 11.37 9.69 -6.61
N ALA A 103 11.16 9.05 -5.47
CA ALA A 103 11.60 9.57 -4.18
C ALA A 103 13.14 9.66 -4.06
N LEU A 104 13.86 8.81 -4.79
CA LEU A 104 15.31 8.83 -4.90
C LEU A 104 15.83 9.75 -6.03
N GLY A 105 14.95 10.40 -6.78
CA GLY A 105 15.31 11.29 -7.89
C GLY A 105 15.87 10.58 -9.13
N TRP A 106 15.58 9.29 -9.30
CA TRP A 106 16.01 8.51 -10.47
C TRP A 106 15.12 8.76 -11.70
N ILE A 107 13.87 9.17 -11.48
CA ILE A 107 12.85 9.51 -12.49
C ILE A 107 12.00 10.70 -12.05
#